data_AF-A0A2W5T934-F1
#
_entry.id   AF-A0A2W5T934-F1
#
_cell.length_a   1.000
_cell.length_b   1.000
_cell.length_c   1.000
_cell.angle_alpha   90.00
_cell.angle_beta   90.00
_cell.angle_gamma   90.00
#
_symmetry.space_group_name_H-M   'P 1'
#
loop_
_entity.id
_entity.type
_entity.pdbx_description
1 polymer ?
#
loop_
_entity_poly.entity_id
_entity_poly.type
_entity_poly.pdbx_seq_one_letter_code
_entity_poly.pdbx_strand_id
1 'polypeptide(L)'
;MRRIFLLSLATLIVTAGCASQAQATRAPEALYLAIEVQEHGQTVAKPKVLGFEGKNITVERRQPNAPIADYKLVVTPSEEGQGYGVKLDLELPSGRRLGHVGLLHGEERRVMLDDEIELKVMLMRVDSPEFKALVQRVPRPKTAI
;
A
#
# COMPACT_ATOMS: atom_id res chain seq x y z
N MET A 1 -11.76 -52.01 -58.28
CA MET A 1 -10.42 -52.51 -57.93
C MET A 1 -9.79 -51.56 -56.91
N ARG A 2 -9.32 -52.10 -55.78
CA ARG A 2 -8.68 -51.41 -54.64
C ARG A 2 -7.25 -50.97 -54.98
N ARG A 3 -6.84 -49.73 -54.63
CA ARG A 3 -5.49 -49.29 -54.19
C ARG A 3 -5.67 -47.95 -53.43
N ILE A 4 -5.68 -47.92 -52.10
CA ILE A 4 -4.57 -47.89 -51.13
C ILE A 4 -3.81 -46.55 -51.09
N PHE A 5 -4.04 -45.84 -49.98
CA PHE A 5 -3.16 -44.96 -49.19
C PHE A 5 -2.32 -43.86 -49.86
N LEU A 6 -2.45 -42.63 -49.34
CA LEU A 6 -1.40 -42.01 -48.52
C LEU A 6 -1.96 -40.83 -47.71
N LEU A 7 -1.81 -40.94 -46.39
CA LEU A 7 -2.01 -39.85 -45.43
C LEU A 7 -1.03 -38.71 -45.71
N SER A 8 -1.47 -37.46 -45.54
CA SER A 8 -0.58 -36.37 -45.11
C SER A 8 -1.39 -35.37 -44.29
N LEU A 9 -1.38 -35.62 -42.98
CA LEU A 9 -1.90 -34.78 -41.92
C LEU A 9 -0.90 -33.64 -41.69
N ALA A 10 -1.19 -32.44 -42.19
CA ALA A 10 -0.39 -31.25 -41.91
C ALA A 10 -0.96 -30.54 -40.67
N THR A 11 -0.47 -30.97 -39.51
CA THR A 11 -0.76 -30.37 -38.21
C THR A 11 -0.06 -29.01 -38.12
N LEU A 12 -0.82 -27.92 -38.24
CA LEU A 12 -0.32 -26.57 -38.01
C LEU A 12 -0.18 -26.35 -36.49
N ILE A 13 1.03 -26.51 -35.97
CA ILE A 13 1.37 -26.18 -34.58
C ILE A 13 1.45 -24.65 -34.49
N VAL A 14 0.37 -24.01 -34.04
CA VAL A 14 0.42 -22.61 -33.58
C VAL A 14 1.10 -22.63 -32.23
N THR A 15 2.38 -22.27 -32.21
CA THR A 15 3.13 -22.00 -30.99
C THR A 15 2.50 -20.80 -30.30
N ALA A 16 1.70 -21.07 -29.27
CA ALA A 16 1.34 -20.06 -28.28
C ALA A 16 2.65 -19.59 -27.62
N GLY A 17 3.17 -18.46 -28.10
CA GLY A 17 4.23 -17.73 -27.43
C GLY A 17 3.68 -17.27 -26.09
N CYS A 18 3.91 -18.06 -25.04
CA CYS A 18 3.81 -17.60 -23.67
C CYS A 18 4.82 -16.46 -23.52
N ALA A 19 4.37 -15.24 -23.74
CA ALA A 19 5.01 -14.04 -23.23
C ALA A 19 4.88 -14.10 -21.70
N SER A 20 5.66 -14.97 -21.06
CA SER A 20 6.00 -14.80 -19.66
C SER A 20 6.91 -13.58 -19.61
N GLN A 21 6.28 -12.41 -19.57
CA GLN A 21 6.91 -11.18 -19.13
C GLN A 21 7.44 -11.50 -17.74
N ALA A 22 8.73 -11.84 -17.65
CA ALA A 22 9.43 -11.91 -16.40
C ALA A 22 9.26 -10.53 -15.78
N GLN A 23 8.40 -10.44 -14.76
CA GLN A 23 8.19 -9.23 -14.00
C GLN A 23 9.56 -8.89 -13.43
N ALA A 24 10.23 -7.92 -14.06
CA ALA A 24 11.54 -7.47 -13.63
C ALA A 24 11.40 -7.16 -12.14
N THR A 25 12.15 -7.88 -11.31
CA THR A 25 12.13 -7.74 -9.85
C THR A 25 12.66 -6.35 -9.53
N ARG A 26 11.79 -5.36 -9.65
CA ARG A 26 12.07 -3.97 -9.34
C ARG A 26 12.43 -3.92 -7.87
N ALA A 27 13.46 -3.14 -7.53
CA ALA A 27 13.78 -2.89 -6.15
C ALA A 27 12.53 -2.31 -5.43
N PRO A 28 12.18 -2.82 -4.24
CA PRO A 28 11.04 -2.31 -3.48
C PRO A 28 11.09 -0.79 -3.34
N GLU A 29 10.01 -0.12 -3.67
CA GLU A 29 9.98 1.33 -3.58
C GLU A 29 9.92 1.81 -2.13
N ALA A 30 10.63 2.91 -1.82
CA ALA A 30 10.46 3.62 -0.57
C ALA A 30 9.22 4.53 -0.63
N LEU A 31 8.30 4.32 0.30
CA LEU A 31 7.00 4.97 0.35
C LEU A 31 6.84 5.76 1.65
N TYR A 32 6.26 6.94 1.51
CA TYR A 32 5.73 7.76 2.59
C TYR A 32 4.21 7.59 2.65
N LEU A 33 3.69 7.30 3.84
CA LEU A 33 2.25 7.27 4.08
C LEU A 33 1.89 8.22 5.21
N ALA A 34 0.86 9.02 4.97
CA ALA A 34 0.19 9.80 6.00
C ALA A 34 -1.23 9.26 6.16
N ILE A 35 -1.56 8.85 7.38
CA ILE A 35 -2.84 8.22 7.68
C ILE A 35 -3.48 9.04 8.78
N GLU A 36 -4.73 9.45 8.56
CA GLU A 36 -5.58 10.03 9.58
C GLU A 36 -6.68 9.02 9.91
N VAL A 37 -6.75 8.61 11.18
CA VAL A 37 -7.76 7.69 11.70
C VAL A 37 -8.84 8.51 12.37
N GLN A 38 -10.08 8.34 11.92
CA GLN A 38 -11.26 8.96 12.50
C GLN A 38 -12.17 7.88 13.10
N GLU A 39 -12.61 8.10 14.33
CA GLU A 39 -13.61 7.30 15.04
C GLU A 39 -14.79 8.22 15.37
N HIS A 40 -15.99 7.87 14.91
CA HIS A 40 -17.20 8.71 14.99
C HIS A 40 -16.99 10.13 14.44
N GLY A 41 -16.21 10.26 13.35
CA GLY A 41 -15.87 11.53 12.72
C GLY A 41 -14.85 12.39 13.49
N GLN A 42 -14.32 11.90 14.61
CA GLN A 42 -13.26 12.58 15.36
C GLN A 42 -11.91 11.96 15.06
N THR A 43 -10.89 12.78 14.81
CA THR A 43 -9.53 12.27 14.63
C THR A 43 -8.96 11.70 15.94
N VAL A 44 -8.64 10.41 15.96
CA VAL A 44 -8.01 9.73 17.11
C VAL A 44 -6.51 9.46 16.91
N ALA A 45 -6.04 9.38 15.65
CA ALA A 45 -4.64 9.19 15.32
C ALA A 45 -4.24 9.85 13.98
N LYS A 46 -2.96 10.27 13.87
CA LYS A 46 -2.38 10.83 12.63
C LYS A 46 -0.97 10.30 12.32
N PRO A 47 -0.74 8.97 12.25
CA PRO A 47 0.58 8.43 12.00
C PRO A 47 1.10 8.84 10.62
N LYS A 48 2.40 9.15 10.57
CA LYS A 48 3.16 9.42 9.36
C LYS A 48 4.34 8.47 9.35
N VAL A 49 4.46 7.67 8.30
CA VAL A 49 5.45 6.61 8.24
C VAL A 49 6.22 6.61 6.94
N LEU A 50 7.43 6.06 7.02
CA LEU A 50 8.27 5.70 5.88
C LEU A 50 8.48 4.20 5.92
N GLY A 51 8.39 3.55 4.78
CA GLY A 51 8.69 2.13 4.67
C GLY A 51 8.91 1.73 3.22
N PHE A 52 8.89 0.43 2.98
CA PHE A 52 9.09 -0.13 1.65
C PHE A 52 7.87 -0.91 1.21
N GLU A 53 7.61 -0.88 -0.09
CA GLU A 53 6.68 -1.79 -0.73
C GLU A 53 7.00 -3.25 -0.34
N GLY A 54 5.94 -4.04 -0.10
CA GLY A 54 6.03 -5.44 0.30
C GLY A 54 6.52 -5.67 1.73
N LYS A 55 6.71 -4.61 2.53
CA LYS A 55 7.13 -4.70 3.94
C LYS A 55 6.06 -4.16 4.86
N ASN A 56 5.81 -4.87 5.95
CA ASN A 56 4.93 -4.38 7.01
C ASN A 56 5.58 -3.21 7.73
N ILE A 57 4.79 -2.16 7.96
CA ILE A 57 5.14 -1.00 8.76
C ILE A 57 4.20 -1.01 9.97
N THR A 58 4.76 -1.14 11.17
CA THR A 58 3.97 -1.14 12.41
C THR A 58 4.16 0.18 13.13
N VAL A 59 3.06 0.84 13.47
CA VAL A 59 3.04 2.03 14.33
C VAL A 59 2.20 1.72 15.56
N GLU A 60 2.73 2.04 16.72
CA GLU A 60 2.01 1.93 17.97
C GLU A 60 2.18 3.22 18.76
N ARG A 61 1.09 3.76 19.28
CA ARG A 61 1.13 4.84 20.28
C ARG A 61 0.59 4.28 21.59
N ARG A 62 1.37 4.44 22.66
CA ARG A 62 0.98 4.05 24.01
C ARG A 62 1.46 5.13 24.97
N GLN A 63 0.60 5.54 25.89
CA GLN A 63 1.03 6.39 27.01
C GLN A 63 2.00 5.63 27.93
N PRO A 64 2.96 6.31 28.57
CA PRO A 64 3.83 5.68 29.55
C PRO A 64 3.01 4.91 30.60
N ASN A 65 3.36 3.64 30.84
CA ASN A 65 2.71 2.75 31.81
C ASN A 65 1.25 2.34 31.50
N ALA A 66 0.68 2.72 30.36
CA ALA A 66 -0.65 2.25 29.98
C ALA A 66 -0.60 0.75 29.64
N PRO A 67 -1.55 -0.08 30.14
CA PRO A 67 -1.57 -1.51 29.86
C PRO A 67 -1.97 -1.82 28.41
N ILE A 68 -2.66 -0.88 27.75
CA ILE A 68 -3.18 -1.02 26.38
C ILE A 68 -2.67 0.17 25.56
N ALA A 69 -2.41 -0.06 24.27
CA ALA A 69 -2.02 1.00 23.35
C ALA A 69 -3.22 1.91 23.00
N ASP A 70 -2.98 3.20 22.77
CA ASP A 70 -4.00 4.12 22.26
C ASP A 70 -4.44 3.70 20.84
N TYR A 71 -3.48 3.20 20.07
CA TYR A 71 -3.71 2.49 18.81
C TYR A 71 -2.48 1.69 18.41
N LYS A 72 -2.70 0.65 17.61
CA LYS A 72 -1.68 -0.02 16.81
C LYS A 72 -2.17 -0.12 15.37
N LEU A 73 -1.34 0.28 14.43
CA LEU A 73 -1.64 0.25 13.01
C LEU A 73 -0.52 -0.49 12.28
N VAL A 74 -0.87 -1.59 11.63
CA VAL A 74 0.01 -2.28 10.69
C VAL A 74 -0.42 -1.91 9.27
N VAL A 75 0.55 -1.47 8.48
CA VAL A 75 0.35 -1.04 7.10
C VAL A 75 1.22 -1.89 6.20
N THR A 76 0.63 -2.47 5.17
CA THR A 76 1.37 -3.28 4.18
C THR A 76 1.10 -2.72 2.78
N PRO A 77 1.95 -1.80 2.30
CA PRO A 77 1.89 -1.35 0.92
C PRO A 77 2.40 -2.45 -0.02
N SER A 78 1.79 -2.58 -1.19
CA SER A 78 2.19 -3.48 -2.28
C SER A 78 1.89 -2.84 -3.63
N GLU A 79 2.56 -3.26 -4.69
CA GLU A 79 2.13 -2.96 -6.06
C GLU A 79 0.70 -3.48 -6.29
N GLU A 80 -0.16 -2.64 -6.90
CA GLU A 80 -1.50 -3.01 -7.31
C GLU A 80 -1.91 -2.24 -8.57
N GLY A 81 -2.06 -2.96 -9.68
CA GLY A 81 -2.43 -2.37 -10.97
C GLY A 81 -1.40 -1.32 -11.42
N GLN A 82 -1.83 -0.07 -11.56
CA GLN A 82 -0.96 1.06 -11.93
C GLN A 82 -0.47 1.88 -10.72
N GLY A 83 -0.81 1.45 -9.51
CA GLY A 83 -0.46 2.16 -8.29
C GLY A 83 -0.12 1.18 -7.17
N TYR A 84 -0.65 1.46 -5.99
CA TYR A 84 -0.34 0.74 -4.77
C TYR A 84 -1.62 0.29 -4.09
N GLY A 85 -1.59 -0.94 -3.61
CA GLY A 85 -2.52 -1.45 -2.63
C GLY A 85 -1.96 -1.22 -1.23
N VAL A 86 -2.77 -0.73 -0.31
CA VAL A 86 -2.38 -0.57 1.09
C VAL A 86 -3.35 -1.38 1.95
N LYS A 87 -2.87 -2.50 2.47
CA LYS A 87 -3.59 -3.24 3.51
C LYS A 87 -3.41 -2.53 4.85
N LEU A 88 -4.50 -2.42 5.59
CA LEU A 88 -4.62 -1.70 6.84
C LEU A 88 -5.13 -2.67 7.90
N ASP A 89 -4.41 -2.76 9.01
CA ASP A 89 -4.80 -3.53 10.18
C ASP A 89 -4.69 -2.62 11.41
N LEU A 90 -5.84 -2.10 11.82
CA LEU A 90 -5.97 -1.11 12.87
C LEU A 90 -6.52 -1.79 14.12
N GLU A 91 -5.84 -1.62 15.23
CA GLU A 91 -6.28 -2.00 16.56
C GLU A 91 -6.45 -0.73 17.40
N LEU A 92 -7.69 -0.48 17.80
CA LEU A 92 -8.08 0.55 18.77
C LEU A 92 -8.56 -0.12 20.06
N PRO A 93 -8.69 0.60 21.18
CA PRO A 93 -9.36 0.10 22.37
C PRO A 93 -10.79 -0.41 22.11
N SER A 94 -11.49 0.15 21.12
CA SER A 94 -12.82 -0.27 20.64
C SER A 94 -12.81 -1.55 19.81
N GLY A 95 -11.64 -2.02 19.39
CA GLY A 95 -11.44 -3.29 18.70
C GLY A 95 -10.55 -3.21 17.46
N ARG A 96 -10.36 -4.37 16.83
CA ARG A 96 -9.54 -4.53 15.61
C ARG A 96 -10.40 -4.43 14.35
N ARG A 97 -9.89 -3.75 13.33
CA ARG A 97 -10.49 -3.58 12.01
C ARG A 97 -9.46 -3.78 10.90
N LEU A 98 -9.89 -4.36 9.80
CA LEU A 98 -9.06 -4.62 8.62
C LEU A 98 -9.63 -3.85 7.44
N GLY A 99 -8.76 -3.39 6.55
CA GLY A 99 -9.18 -2.76 5.31
C GLY A 99 -8.10 -2.77 4.25
N HIS A 100 -8.49 -2.24 3.10
CA HIS A 100 -7.63 -2.14 1.93
C HIS A 100 -8.00 -0.90 1.14
N VAL A 101 -6.99 -0.18 0.64
CA VAL A 101 -7.20 0.96 -0.25
C VAL A 101 -6.18 0.95 -1.38
N GLY A 102 -6.69 1.07 -2.61
CA GLY A 102 -5.87 1.28 -3.80
C GLY A 102 -5.63 2.77 -4.04
N LEU A 103 -4.38 3.19 -4.25
CA LEU A 103 -3.95 4.58 -4.36
C LEU A 103 -2.93 4.74 -5.48
N LEU A 104 -2.97 5.87 -6.18
CA LEU A 104 -1.88 6.32 -7.04
C LEU A 104 -0.83 7.10 -6.23
N HIS A 105 0.33 7.32 -6.84
CA HIS A 105 1.36 8.19 -6.29
C HIS A 105 0.81 9.62 -6.08
N GLY A 106 0.95 10.14 -4.86
CA GLY A 106 0.48 11.48 -4.49
C GLY A 106 -1.03 11.57 -4.22
N GLU A 107 -1.75 10.45 -4.36
CA GLU A 107 -3.19 10.42 -4.13
C GLU A 107 -3.50 10.34 -2.63
N GLU A 108 -4.64 10.93 -2.27
CA GLU A 108 -5.27 10.78 -0.98
C GLU A 108 -6.68 10.21 -1.16
N ARG A 109 -7.02 9.14 -0.44
CA ARG A 109 -8.36 8.56 -0.44
C ARG A 109 -8.86 8.29 0.96
N ARG A 110 -10.19 8.23 1.07
CA ARG A 110 -10.89 7.79 2.27
C ARG A 110 -11.33 6.34 2.12
N VAL A 111 -11.26 5.58 3.20
CA VAL A 111 -11.73 4.20 3.29
C VAL A 111 -12.43 3.99 4.62
N MET A 112 -13.65 3.48 4.57
CA MET A 112 -14.38 3.04 5.76
C MET A 112 -13.89 1.64 6.12
N LEU A 113 -13.47 1.44 7.37
CA LEU A 113 -13.15 0.11 7.89
C LEU A 113 -14.37 -0.57 8.53
N ASP A 114 -15.30 0.24 9.04
CA ASP A 114 -16.67 -0.12 9.46
C ASP A 114 -17.54 1.14 9.44
N ASP A 115 -18.70 1.13 10.11
CA ASP A 115 -19.64 2.26 10.14
C ASP A 115 -19.14 3.48 10.96
N GLU A 116 -18.12 3.30 11.80
CA GLU A 116 -17.66 4.30 12.77
C GLU A 116 -16.22 4.75 12.50
N ILE A 117 -15.43 3.92 11.82
CA ILE A 117 -14.01 4.09 11.59
C ILE A 117 -13.74 4.44 10.12
N GLU A 118 -13.30 5.66 9.87
CA GLU A 118 -12.82 6.14 8.57
C GLU A 118 -11.31 6.38 8.63
N LEU A 119 -10.58 5.93 7.61
CA LEU A 119 -9.19 6.29 7.40
C LEU A 119 -9.07 7.18 6.17
N LYS A 120 -8.34 8.29 6.31
CA LYS A 120 -7.85 9.09 5.19
C LYS A 120 -6.38 8.76 4.98
N VAL A 121 -6.05 8.19 3.83
CA VAL A 121 -4.73 7.64 3.50
C VAL A 121 -4.16 8.40 2.32
N MET A 122 -2.99 8.99 2.49
CA MET A 122 -2.18 9.56 1.43
C MET A 122 -0.90 8.74 1.27
N LEU A 123 -0.51 8.48 0.02
CA LEU A 123 0.70 7.72 -0.31
C LEU A 123 1.58 8.49 -1.29
N MET A 124 2.89 8.54 -1.04
CA MET A 124 3.87 9.18 -1.91
C MET A 124 5.13 8.33 -2.02
N ARG A 125 5.82 8.43 -3.16
CA ARG A 125 7.18 7.91 -3.32
C ARG A 125 8.16 8.87 -2.66
N VAL A 126 9.13 8.36 -1.90
CA VAL A 126 10.08 9.20 -1.15
C VAL A 126 11.03 9.97 -2.07
N ASP A 127 11.41 9.41 -3.21
CA ASP A 127 12.31 10.05 -4.17
C ASP A 127 11.62 11.06 -5.12
N SER A 128 10.35 11.38 -4.86
CA SER A 128 9.53 12.23 -5.72
C SER A 128 9.67 13.74 -5.47
N PRO A 129 9.42 14.59 -6.49
CA PRO A 129 9.27 16.05 -6.32
C PRO A 129 8.25 16.44 -5.25
N GLU A 130 7.13 15.72 -5.20
CA GLU A 130 6.00 15.99 -4.31
C GLU A 130 6.40 15.75 -2.85
N PHE A 131 7.11 14.65 -2.58
CA PHE A 131 7.66 14.39 -1.24
C PHE A 131 8.70 15.44 -0.84
N LYS A 132 9.60 15.83 -1.76
CA LYS A 132 10.59 16.89 -1.49
C LYS A 132 9.91 18.21 -1.13
N ALA A 133 8.84 18.56 -1.83
CA ALA A 133 8.04 19.76 -1.53
C ALA A 133 7.37 19.67 -0.15
N LEU A 134 6.86 18.49 0.23
CA LEU A 134 6.30 18.26 1.57
C LEU A 134 7.35 18.47 2.66
N VAL A 135 8.54 17.89 2.51
CA VAL A 135 9.64 18.02 3.49
C VAL A 135 10.11 19.47 3.62
N GLN A 136 10.20 20.22 2.52
CA GLN A 136 10.62 21.62 2.54
C GLN A 136 9.65 22.55 3.29
N ARG A 137 8.37 22.17 3.40
CA ARG A 137 7.35 22.93 4.14
C ARG A 137 7.44 22.73 5.66
N VAL A 138 8.17 21.74 6.15
CA VAL A 138 8.38 21.55 7.58
C VAL A 138 9.44 22.56 8.05
N PRO A 139 9.10 23.49 8.98
CA PRO A 139 10.06 24.46 9.47
C PRO A 139 11.29 23.74 10.05
N ARG A 140 12.50 24.09 9.60
CA ARG A 140 13.71 23.57 10.24
C ARG A 140 13.73 24.07 11.69
N PRO A 141 14.01 23.20 12.68
CA PRO A 141 14.20 23.66 14.04
C PRO A 141 15.32 24.71 14.04
N LYS A 142 15.06 25.87 14.65
CA LYS A 142 16.13 26.86 14.90
C LYS A 142 17.16 26.16 15.77
N THR A 143 18.35 25.91 15.24
CA THR A 143 19.50 25.50 16.04
C THR A 143 19.72 26.58 17.09
N ALA A 144 19.46 26.27 18.35
CA ALA A 144 19.91 27.11 19.46
C ALA A 144 21.43 27.04 19.46
N ILE A 145 22.06 28.20 19.26
CA ILE A 145 23.52 28.40 19.37
C ILE A 145 23.82 28.81 20.80
#